data_AF-A0A932IN48-F1
#
_entry.id   AF-A0A932IN48-F1
#
_cell.length_a   1.000
_cell.length_b   1.000
_cell.length_c   1.000
_cell.angle_alpha   90.00
_cell.angle_beta   90.00
_cell.angle_gamma   90.00
#
_symmetry.space_group_name_H-M   'P 1'
#
loop_
_entity.id
_entity.type
_entity.pdbx_description
1 polymer ?
#
loop_
_entity_poly.entity_id
_entity_poly.type
_entity_poly.pdbx_seq_one_letter_code
_entity_poly.pdbx_strand_id
1 'polypeptide(L)'
;THLFPFDYRILYSPEYYERWSPYVYGGFGFVSYDVARLDIDNLPAWIVPRYKPEGISAYIPFGIGVELATDEGVGLDFNLGYNFAFTDELNGSHADEPNDAYWTFLISMTINGSGYNRLNYRSTYSSDERRWDRGMTGPDSDGDGLSDDEEIMRYRTDPYNPDGDGDGLRDSYEVLTFHSDPFRPDTDLDGLNDGDEVRVYFTDPLKKDTDGDGLDDREEAKVTHTNPLDPDTDRGGVKDGIEVAKNAHPLDASDDKFIVLTDVDYGTPTGRDIARLSAKELAELRARFALEGVIFRTASADILPTSVPILERAYQALRENPNVYVQIQGHTDNIGTASTNLDLSRRRAAAVKWWLVTRGIDANRLTTKGFGYSRPIASNVSESGRQRNRRIEFIVQ
;
A
#
# COMPACT_ATOMS: atom_id res chain seq x y z
N THR A 1 31.57 -2.23 -14.63
CA THR A 1 31.96 -2.07 -13.22
C THR A 1 32.01 -3.43 -12.58
N HIS A 2 33.17 -3.80 -12.04
CA HIS A 2 33.39 -5.01 -11.27
C HIS A 2 33.31 -4.66 -9.79
N LEU A 3 32.42 -5.33 -9.07
CA LEU A 3 32.22 -5.15 -7.64
C LEU A 3 32.55 -6.46 -6.92
N PHE A 4 33.35 -6.35 -5.87
CA PHE A 4 33.69 -7.47 -4.98
C PHE A 4 33.24 -7.10 -3.56
N PRO A 5 31.97 -7.39 -3.21
CA PRO A 5 31.43 -7.13 -1.89
C PRO A 5 31.90 -8.15 -0.84
N PHE A 6 32.20 -7.68 0.36
CA PHE A 6 32.41 -8.47 1.56
C PHE A 6 31.62 -7.85 2.71
N ASP A 7 30.72 -8.61 3.33
CA ASP A 7 29.87 -8.08 4.40
C ASP A 7 29.56 -9.11 5.49
N TYR A 8 29.15 -8.57 6.65
CA TYR A 8 28.55 -9.32 7.73
C TYR A 8 27.07 -8.97 7.81
N ARG A 9 26.20 -9.99 7.78
CA ARG A 9 24.75 -9.84 7.86
C ARG A 9 24.24 -10.47 9.14
N ILE A 10 23.33 -9.76 9.80
CA ILE A 10 22.48 -10.31 10.85
C ILE A 10 21.15 -10.65 10.17
N LEU A 11 20.81 -11.93 10.19
CA LEU A 11 19.53 -12.43 9.69
C LEU A 11 18.58 -12.54 10.87
N TYR A 12 17.38 -11.98 10.70
CA TYR A 12 16.27 -12.16 11.62
C TYR A 12 15.15 -12.83 10.85
N SER A 13 14.78 -14.02 11.30
CA SER A 13 13.59 -14.71 10.82
C SER A 13 12.50 -14.51 11.87
N PRO A 14 11.36 -13.88 11.52
CA PRO A 14 10.26 -13.72 12.45
C PRO A 14 9.61 -15.06 12.78
N GLU A 15 9.58 -15.97 11.81
CA GLU A 15 8.93 -17.28 11.90
C GLU A 15 9.77 -18.34 11.16
N TYR A 16 9.90 -19.51 11.78
CA TYR A 16 10.62 -20.65 11.21
C TYR A 16 9.61 -21.74 10.86
N TYR A 17 9.48 -22.07 9.57
CA TYR A 17 8.68 -23.20 9.11
C TYR A 17 9.58 -24.41 8.82
N GLU A 18 9.00 -25.61 8.81
CA GLU A 18 9.77 -26.87 8.68
C GLU A 18 10.59 -26.95 7.40
N ARG A 19 10.05 -26.41 6.29
CA ARG A 19 10.66 -26.49 4.95
C ARG A 19 11.12 -25.17 4.38
N TRP A 20 10.77 -24.04 5.01
CA TRP A 20 11.22 -22.73 4.57
C TRP A 20 11.30 -21.73 5.72
N SER A 21 12.20 -20.77 5.63
CA SER A 21 12.38 -19.73 6.63
C SER A 21 12.58 -18.38 5.94
N PRO A 22 11.56 -17.50 5.96
CA PRO A 22 11.74 -16.14 5.50
C PRO A 22 12.60 -15.38 6.50
N TYR A 23 13.47 -14.50 6.00
CA TYR A 23 14.27 -13.65 6.86
C TYR A 23 14.41 -12.25 6.27
N VAL A 24 14.51 -11.29 7.17
CA VAL A 24 15.05 -9.96 6.86
C VAL A 24 16.50 -9.92 7.30
N TYR A 25 17.33 -9.15 6.62
CA TYR A 25 18.70 -8.95 7.06
C TYR A 25 19.13 -7.50 6.96
N GLY A 26 20.05 -7.15 7.86
CA GLY A 26 20.77 -5.89 7.86
C GLY A 26 22.22 -6.15 8.25
N GLY A 27 23.13 -5.31 7.80
CA GLY A 27 24.55 -5.54 8.05
C GLY A 27 25.44 -4.35 7.79
N PHE A 28 26.72 -4.64 7.67
CA PHE A 28 27.74 -3.69 7.23
C PHE A 28 28.77 -4.44 6.38
N GLY A 29 29.32 -3.75 5.38
CA GLY A 29 30.27 -4.35 4.46
C GLY A 29 31.24 -3.35 3.84
N PHE A 30 32.16 -3.91 3.07
CA PHE A 30 33.09 -3.19 2.23
C PHE A 30 32.98 -3.73 0.81
N VAL A 31 32.92 -2.85 -0.17
CA VAL A 31 32.95 -3.21 -1.58
C VAL A 31 34.24 -2.71 -2.18
N SER A 32 35.03 -3.61 -2.75
CA SER A 32 36.10 -3.25 -3.67
C SER A 32 35.49 -3.06 -5.05
N TYR A 33 35.78 -1.95 -5.71
CA TYR A 33 35.29 -1.67 -7.06
C TYR A 33 36.44 -1.43 -8.02
N ASP A 34 36.24 -1.90 -9.24
CA ASP A 34 37.02 -1.56 -10.43
C ASP A 34 36.03 -1.17 -11.54
N VAL A 35 36.03 0.11 -11.87
CA VAL A 35 35.17 0.66 -12.90
C VAL A 35 35.98 0.80 -14.17
N ALA A 36 35.48 0.14 -15.22
CA ALA A 36 36.02 0.25 -16.56
C ALA A 36 36.20 1.72 -16.94
N ARG A 37 37.45 2.09 -17.28
CA ARG A 37 37.73 3.39 -17.88
C ARG A 37 36.88 3.51 -19.14
N LEU A 38 36.07 4.56 -19.21
CA LEU A 38 35.61 5.06 -20.50
C LEU A 38 36.86 5.37 -21.33
N ASP A 39 36.83 5.20 -22.64
CA ASP A 39 37.97 5.52 -23.51
C ASP A 39 38.10 7.05 -23.60
N ILE A 40 38.83 7.66 -22.64
CA ILE A 40 38.94 9.12 -22.43
C ILE A 40 40.14 9.70 -23.19
N ASP A 41 40.87 8.90 -23.97
CA ASP A 41 42.15 9.27 -24.58
C ASP A 41 42.07 10.48 -25.55
N ASN A 42 40.86 10.93 -25.92
CA ASN A 42 40.59 12.09 -26.78
C ASN A 42 39.83 13.26 -26.12
N LEU A 43 39.60 13.26 -24.80
CA LEU A 43 38.86 14.34 -24.14
C LEU A 43 39.80 15.40 -23.52
N PRO A 44 39.51 16.72 -23.70
CA PRO A 44 40.25 17.80 -23.05
C PRO A 44 40.30 17.64 -21.53
N ALA A 45 41.44 17.93 -20.90
CA ALA A 45 41.71 17.72 -19.47
C ALA A 45 40.71 18.38 -18.48
N TRP A 46 39.88 19.31 -18.95
CA TRP A 46 38.82 19.96 -18.16
C TRP A 46 37.46 19.25 -18.21
N ILE A 47 37.31 18.22 -19.06
CA ILE A 47 36.10 17.38 -19.19
C ILE A 47 36.26 16.05 -18.42
N VAL A 48 37.50 15.65 -18.09
CA VAL A 48 37.77 14.38 -17.39
C VAL A 48 37.23 14.48 -15.96
N PRO A 49 36.17 13.75 -15.59
CA PRO A 49 35.70 13.71 -14.21
C PRO A 49 36.83 13.16 -13.34
N ARG A 50 37.04 13.75 -12.15
CA ARG A 50 37.94 13.19 -11.13
C ARG A 50 37.28 11.97 -10.50
N TYR A 51 37.15 10.91 -11.28
CA TYR A 51 36.63 9.62 -10.84
C TYR A 51 37.82 8.73 -10.46
N LYS A 52 37.80 8.09 -9.29
CA LYS A 52 38.83 7.10 -8.93
C LYS A 52 38.43 5.76 -9.52
N PRO A 53 39.21 5.21 -10.48
CA PRO A 53 38.83 4.02 -11.21
C PRO A 53 38.69 2.78 -10.33
N GLU A 54 39.43 2.74 -9.23
CA GLU A 54 39.49 1.63 -8.32
C GLU A 54 39.50 2.14 -6.87
N GLY A 55 38.92 1.38 -5.96
CA GLY A 55 38.90 1.73 -4.55
C GLY A 55 38.11 0.75 -3.69
N ILE A 56 38.00 1.10 -2.41
CA ILE A 56 37.22 0.36 -1.42
C ILE A 56 36.28 1.37 -0.75
N SER A 57 35.00 1.03 -0.66
CA SER A 57 34.00 1.82 0.07
C SER A 57 33.25 0.96 1.07
N ALA A 58 32.87 1.56 2.20
CA ALA A 58 31.94 0.92 3.11
C ALA A 58 30.51 1.00 2.54
N TYR A 59 29.68 0.00 2.84
CA TYR A 59 28.26 0.00 2.50
C TYR A 59 27.41 -0.65 3.58
N ILE A 60 26.11 -0.33 3.57
CA ILE A 60 25.10 -0.95 4.42
C ILE A 60 24.21 -1.83 3.54
N PRO A 61 24.30 -3.17 3.66
CA PRO A 61 23.33 -4.08 3.08
C PRO A 61 22.07 -4.15 3.92
N PHE A 62 20.92 -4.13 3.27
CA PHE A 62 19.67 -4.60 3.83
C PHE A 62 18.86 -5.34 2.77
N GLY A 63 18.02 -6.26 3.20
CA GLY A 63 17.24 -7.04 2.25
C GLY A 63 16.38 -8.08 2.91
N ILE A 64 15.81 -8.90 2.05
CA ILE A 64 14.95 -10.02 2.40
C ILE A 64 15.48 -11.28 1.74
N GLY A 65 15.16 -12.43 2.31
CA GLY A 65 15.45 -13.70 1.69
C GLY A 65 14.54 -14.79 2.21
N VAL A 66 14.61 -15.93 1.53
CA VAL A 66 13.95 -17.16 1.92
C VAL A 66 14.94 -18.30 1.78
N GLU A 67 15.12 -19.03 2.87
CA GLU A 67 15.84 -20.30 2.86
C GLU A 67 14.82 -21.43 2.73
N LEU A 68 15.02 -22.35 1.79
CA LEU A 68 14.27 -23.57 1.60
C LEU A 68 15.13 -24.75 2.09
N ALA A 69 14.64 -25.49 3.07
CA ALA A 69 15.28 -26.71 3.54
C ALA A 69 14.71 -27.92 2.79
N THR A 70 15.58 -28.78 2.24
CA THR A 70 15.16 -30.09 1.72
C THR A 70 15.45 -31.19 2.73
N ASP A 71 14.66 -32.27 2.64
CA ASP A 71 14.75 -33.44 3.52
C ASP A 71 16.10 -34.18 3.41
N GLU A 72 16.93 -33.87 2.39
CA GLU A 72 18.21 -34.53 2.09
C GLU A 72 19.46 -33.74 2.55
N GLY A 73 19.29 -32.73 3.41
CA GLY A 73 20.43 -31.94 3.91
C GLY A 73 21.00 -30.93 2.91
N VAL A 74 20.20 -30.56 1.90
CA VAL A 74 20.50 -29.49 0.96
C VAL A 74 19.56 -28.31 1.26
N GLY A 75 20.11 -27.12 1.42
CA GLY A 75 19.36 -25.88 1.54
C GLY A 75 19.50 -25.05 0.26
N LEU A 76 18.42 -24.44 -0.20
CA LEU A 76 18.44 -23.43 -1.25
C LEU A 76 18.06 -22.08 -0.66
N ASP A 77 18.90 -21.07 -0.85
CA ASP A 77 18.69 -19.72 -0.33
C ASP A 77 18.53 -18.75 -1.50
N PHE A 78 17.46 -17.96 -1.45
CA PHE A 78 17.18 -16.89 -2.40
C PHE A 78 17.14 -15.58 -1.64
N ASN A 79 17.97 -14.62 -2.02
CA ASN A 79 17.98 -13.32 -1.36
C ASN A 79 17.94 -12.15 -2.36
N LEU A 80 17.23 -11.11 -1.96
CA LEU A 80 17.17 -9.83 -2.65
C LEU A 80 17.64 -8.73 -1.70
N GLY A 81 18.68 -8.02 -2.11
CA GLY A 81 19.35 -7.01 -1.29
C GLY A 81 19.51 -5.68 -1.99
N TYR A 82 19.42 -4.61 -1.20
CA TYR A 82 19.83 -3.27 -1.58
C TYR A 82 21.06 -2.87 -0.76
N ASN A 83 22.08 -2.35 -1.44
CA ASN A 83 23.36 -2.03 -0.84
C ASN A 83 23.64 -0.55 -1.00
N PHE A 84 23.54 0.22 0.10
CA PHE A 84 23.81 1.65 0.10
C PHE A 84 25.30 1.89 0.38
N ALA A 85 26.05 2.43 -0.59
CA ALA A 85 27.48 2.67 -0.46
C ALA A 85 27.78 4.12 -0.09
N PHE A 86 28.79 4.34 0.75
CA PHE A 86 29.21 5.70 1.14
C PHE A 86 30.17 6.35 0.13
N THR A 87 30.02 6.02 -1.16
CA THR A 87 30.83 6.57 -2.26
C THR A 87 29.96 6.79 -3.48
N ASP A 88 30.25 7.82 -4.27
CA ASP A 88 29.67 8.13 -5.59
C ASP A 88 30.49 7.50 -6.74
N GLU A 89 31.39 6.57 -6.39
CA GLU A 89 32.35 5.97 -7.30
C GLU A 89 31.91 4.56 -7.84
N LEU A 90 30.71 4.06 -7.52
CA LEU A 90 30.17 2.76 -7.97
C LEU A 90 29.23 2.93 -9.17
N ASN A 91 29.75 3.31 -10.34
CA ASN A 91 28.86 3.79 -11.41
C ASN A 91 27.92 2.73 -12.02
N GLY A 92 26.66 2.83 -11.56
CA GLY A 92 25.41 2.21 -12.02
C GLY A 92 24.17 2.99 -11.53
N SER A 93 24.18 4.33 -11.73
CA SER A 93 23.14 5.39 -11.51
C SER A 93 22.80 5.75 -10.04
N HIS A 94 22.94 7.00 -9.57
CA HIS A 94 22.33 8.27 -10.03
C HIS A 94 23.33 9.45 -9.96
N ALA A 95 23.53 10.16 -11.08
CA ALA A 95 24.56 11.20 -11.24
C ALA A 95 24.38 12.50 -10.39
N ASP A 96 23.33 12.58 -9.57
CA ASP A 96 23.01 13.76 -8.75
C ASP A 96 22.88 13.43 -7.25
N GLU A 97 23.15 12.19 -6.84
CA GLU A 97 23.13 11.76 -5.44
C GLU A 97 24.55 11.67 -4.86
N PRO A 98 24.78 12.05 -3.60
CA PRO A 98 26.12 12.07 -3.00
C PRO A 98 26.71 10.67 -2.74
N ASN A 99 25.94 9.60 -2.94
CA ASN A 99 26.27 8.22 -2.61
C ASN A 99 25.58 7.27 -3.61
N ASP A 100 26.30 6.27 -4.11
CA ASP A 100 25.76 5.24 -4.99
C ASP A 100 25.14 4.07 -4.21
N ALA A 101 24.27 3.33 -4.89
CA ALA A 101 23.72 2.10 -4.37
C ALA A 101 23.56 1.05 -5.47
N TYR A 102 23.53 -0.23 -5.10
CA TYR A 102 23.32 -1.31 -6.07
C TYR A 102 22.45 -2.44 -5.50
N TRP A 103 21.69 -3.06 -6.38
CA TRP A 103 20.89 -4.25 -6.07
C TRP A 103 21.73 -5.52 -6.17
N THR A 104 21.43 -6.49 -5.32
CA THR A 104 21.99 -7.85 -5.37
C THR A 104 20.86 -8.85 -5.36
N PHE A 105 20.93 -9.82 -6.26
CA PHE A 105 20.12 -11.03 -6.23
C PHE A 105 21.09 -12.21 -6.16
N LEU A 106 21.04 -13.01 -5.09
CA LEU A 106 21.87 -14.20 -4.95
C LEU A 106 20.98 -15.43 -4.83
N ILE A 107 21.48 -16.51 -5.44
CA ILE A 107 20.99 -17.86 -5.25
C ILE A 107 22.15 -18.63 -4.64
N SER A 108 21.98 -19.08 -3.41
CA SER A 108 22.99 -19.85 -2.68
C SER A 108 22.49 -21.27 -2.46
N MET A 109 23.40 -22.22 -2.48
CA MET A 109 23.13 -23.61 -2.12
C MET A 109 23.98 -23.97 -0.91
N THR A 110 23.34 -24.45 0.14
CA THR A 110 24.00 -24.92 1.36
C THR A 110 23.93 -26.45 1.38
N ILE A 111 25.07 -27.11 1.50
CA ILE A 111 25.11 -28.58 1.67
C ILE A 111 25.54 -28.85 3.11
N ASN A 112 24.62 -29.33 3.94
CA ASN A 112 24.89 -29.67 5.32
C ASN A 112 25.39 -31.13 5.39
N GLY A 113 26.69 -31.30 5.66
CA GLY A 113 27.25 -32.61 5.95
C GLY A 113 26.74 -33.11 7.30
N SER A 114 25.92 -34.17 7.28
CA SER A 114 25.46 -34.95 8.45
C SER A 114 24.70 -34.15 9.52
N GLY A 115 23.36 -34.15 9.45
CA GLY A 115 22.45 -33.97 10.59
C GLY A 115 22.44 -32.61 11.32
N TYR A 116 23.27 -31.65 10.90
CA TYR A 116 23.29 -30.29 11.44
C TYR A 116 22.54 -29.34 10.50
N ASN A 117 21.21 -29.26 10.65
CA ASN A 117 20.46 -28.09 10.21
C ASN A 117 20.50 -27.03 11.31
N ARG A 118 20.84 -25.79 10.96
CA ARG A 118 20.82 -24.64 11.90
C ARG A 118 19.42 -24.36 12.47
N LEU A 119 18.38 -24.92 11.88
CA LEU A 119 17.00 -24.89 12.35
C LEU A 119 16.76 -25.73 13.63
N ASN A 120 17.68 -26.65 13.99
CA ASN A 120 17.53 -27.51 15.17
C ASN A 120 18.12 -26.93 16.48
N TYR A 121 18.62 -25.68 16.52
CA TYR A 121 19.43 -25.20 17.65
C TYR A 121 18.70 -24.30 18.68
N ARG A 122 17.39 -24.00 18.55
CA ARG A 122 16.80 -23.04 19.51
C ARG A 122 15.39 -23.30 20.04
N SER A 123 15.00 -24.57 20.11
CA SER A 123 14.06 -25.00 21.15
C SER A 123 14.76 -24.97 22.53
N THR A 124 14.93 -23.77 23.08
CA THR A 124 15.30 -23.59 24.49
C THR A 124 14.15 -22.85 25.18
N TYR A 125 13.21 -23.69 25.58
CA TYR A 125 12.06 -23.37 26.41
C TYR A 125 12.46 -22.58 27.67
N SER A 126 11.58 -21.64 27.99
CA SER A 126 11.50 -20.92 29.26
C SER A 126 11.69 -21.87 30.45
N SER A 127 12.40 -21.38 31.47
CA SER A 127 12.91 -22.09 32.65
C SER A 127 11.88 -22.76 33.57
N ASP A 128 10.60 -22.80 33.24
CA ASP A 128 9.53 -23.17 34.18
C ASP A 128 8.88 -24.55 33.97
N GLU A 129 9.26 -25.31 32.94
CA GLU A 129 8.63 -26.63 32.66
C GLU A 129 9.54 -27.84 32.88
N ARG A 130 10.41 -27.80 33.90
CA ARG A 130 11.13 -29.01 34.37
C ARG A 130 10.24 -29.94 35.19
N ARG A 131 9.14 -30.42 34.63
CA ARG A 131 8.34 -31.49 35.25
C ARG A 131 7.87 -32.61 34.32
N TRP A 132 8.03 -32.50 32.99
CA TRP A 132 7.57 -33.52 32.04
C TRP A 132 8.62 -34.15 31.12
N ASP A 133 9.90 -33.79 31.25
CA ASP A 133 10.98 -34.35 30.41
C ASP A 133 11.45 -35.74 30.88
N ARG A 134 10.49 -36.67 30.99
CA ARG A 134 10.73 -38.12 31.07
C ARG A 134 9.51 -38.85 30.49
N GLY A 135 9.46 -38.93 29.16
CA GLY A 135 8.68 -39.93 28.43
C GLY A 135 7.74 -39.34 27.37
N MET A 136 8.22 -39.25 26.14
CA MET A 136 7.43 -39.41 24.91
C MET A 136 8.42 -39.66 23.77
N THR A 137 8.81 -40.93 23.63
CA THR A 137 9.54 -41.49 22.48
C THR A 137 8.85 -42.80 22.09
N GLY A 138 7.51 -42.75 22.04
CA GLY A 138 6.69 -43.87 21.59
C GLY A 138 6.82 -44.08 20.08
N PRO A 139 6.35 -45.22 19.56
CA PRO A 139 6.10 -45.35 18.12
C PRO A 139 5.16 -44.24 17.64
N ASP A 140 5.34 -43.84 16.38
CA ASP A 140 4.48 -42.95 15.60
C ASP A 140 4.10 -43.79 14.36
N SER A 141 2.94 -44.43 14.44
CA SER A 141 2.55 -45.54 13.58
C SER A 141 2.12 -45.08 12.18
N ASP A 142 1.59 -43.87 12.03
CA ASP A 142 1.20 -43.29 10.75
C ASP A 142 2.12 -42.18 10.22
N GLY A 143 3.08 -41.73 11.04
CA GLY A 143 4.12 -40.79 10.65
C GLY A 143 3.63 -39.34 10.50
N ASP A 144 2.60 -38.97 11.25
CA ASP A 144 2.00 -37.65 11.19
C ASP A 144 2.76 -36.61 12.05
N GLY A 145 3.53 -37.07 13.05
CA GLY A 145 4.30 -36.25 13.98
C GLY A 145 3.83 -36.29 15.44
N LEU A 146 2.71 -36.97 15.74
CA LEU A 146 2.30 -37.35 17.08
C LEU A 146 2.74 -38.80 17.38
N SER A 147 3.11 -39.09 18.62
CA SER A 147 3.31 -40.50 19.01
C SER A 147 1.98 -41.19 19.33
N ASP A 148 1.89 -42.51 19.11
CA ASP A 148 0.69 -43.33 19.38
C ASP A 148 0.13 -43.08 20.80
N ASP A 149 1.02 -42.84 21.78
CA ASP A 149 0.65 -42.54 23.16
C ASP A 149 0.02 -41.14 23.32
N GLU A 150 0.50 -40.12 22.59
CA GLU A 150 -0.06 -38.76 22.59
C GLU A 150 -1.44 -38.74 21.95
N GLU A 151 -1.59 -39.42 20.83
CA GLU A 151 -2.85 -39.57 20.12
C GLU A 151 -3.89 -40.24 21.01
N ILE A 152 -3.59 -41.38 21.65
CA ILE A 152 -4.57 -42.05 22.51
C ILE A 152 -4.87 -41.26 23.79
N MET A 153 -3.84 -40.74 24.47
CA MET A 153 -3.99 -40.22 25.85
C MET A 153 -4.39 -38.74 25.89
N ARG A 154 -3.99 -37.94 24.90
CA ARG A 154 -4.13 -36.48 24.93
C ARG A 154 -5.12 -35.98 23.89
N TYR A 155 -4.91 -36.32 22.63
CA TYR A 155 -5.66 -35.75 21.50
C TYR A 155 -6.87 -36.59 21.08
N ARG A 156 -6.86 -37.87 21.47
CA ARG A 156 -7.85 -38.92 21.16
C ARG A 156 -8.02 -39.21 19.67
N THR A 157 -6.99 -38.96 18.88
CA THR A 157 -6.86 -39.25 17.44
C THR A 157 -6.53 -40.74 17.20
N ASP A 158 -6.57 -41.21 15.95
CA ASP A 158 -6.31 -42.63 15.61
C ASP A 158 -4.85 -42.82 15.18
N PRO A 159 -4.01 -43.58 15.93
CA PRO A 159 -2.59 -43.74 15.64
C PRO A 159 -2.19 -44.35 14.30
N TYR A 160 -3.17 -44.80 13.52
CA TYR A 160 -2.95 -45.40 12.21
C TYR A 160 -3.54 -44.56 11.08
N ASN A 161 -4.04 -43.36 11.37
CA ASN A 161 -4.65 -42.46 10.41
C ASN A 161 -4.19 -41.00 10.59
N PRO A 162 -3.30 -40.50 9.71
CA PRO A 162 -2.62 -39.22 9.91
C PRO A 162 -3.48 -37.98 9.60
N ASP A 163 -4.77 -38.17 9.30
CA ASP A 163 -5.75 -37.17 8.87
C ASP A 163 -7.14 -37.71 9.22
N GLY A 164 -7.59 -37.40 10.44
CA GLY A 164 -8.72 -37.97 11.15
C GLY A 164 -10.06 -37.72 10.48
N ASP A 165 -10.21 -36.56 9.83
CA ASP A 165 -11.45 -36.13 9.22
C ASP A 165 -11.40 -36.05 7.68
N GLY A 166 -10.21 -36.17 7.10
CA GLY A 166 -9.98 -36.33 5.67
C GLY A 166 -10.00 -35.03 4.88
N ASP A 167 -9.75 -33.88 5.51
CA ASP A 167 -9.68 -32.57 4.84
C ASP A 167 -8.29 -32.25 4.26
N GLY A 168 -7.31 -33.11 4.57
CA GLY A 168 -5.93 -33.03 4.12
C GLY A 168 -5.02 -32.17 4.99
N LEU A 169 -5.48 -31.71 6.15
CA LEU A 169 -4.63 -31.27 7.26
C LEU A 169 -4.35 -32.48 8.17
N ARG A 170 -3.16 -32.56 8.75
CA ARG A 170 -2.80 -33.70 9.61
C ARG A 170 -3.20 -33.42 11.05
N ASP A 171 -3.63 -34.43 11.77
CA ASP A 171 -4.02 -34.35 13.18
C ASP A 171 -2.96 -33.62 14.03
N SER A 172 -1.68 -33.95 13.82
CA SER A 172 -0.54 -33.27 14.47
C SER A 172 -0.52 -31.76 14.25
N TYR A 173 -0.77 -31.30 13.01
CA TYR A 173 -0.77 -29.89 12.65
C TYR A 173 -1.98 -29.16 13.24
N GLU A 174 -3.14 -29.79 13.20
CA GLU A 174 -4.36 -29.27 13.78
C GLU A 174 -4.21 -29.05 15.28
N VAL A 175 -3.80 -30.06 16.04
CA VAL A 175 -3.79 -29.95 17.51
C VAL A 175 -2.61 -29.14 18.05
N LEU A 176 -1.45 -29.15 17.37
CA LEU A 176 -0.23 -28.47 17.85
C LEU A 176 -0.05 -27.06 17.31
N THR A 177 -0.51 -26.76 16.09
CA THR A 177 -0.21 -25.50 15.40
C THR A 177 -1.45 -24.62 15.25
N PHE A 178 -2.50 -25.11 14.61
CA PHE A 178 -3.70 -24.32 14.29
C PHE A 178 -4.73 -24.34 15.41
N HIS A 179 -4.65 -25.33 16.28
CA HIS A 179 -5.61 -25.63 17.34
C HIS A 179 -7.05 -25.84 16.82
N SER A 180 -7.17 -26.34 15.58
CA SER A 180 -8.42 -26.81 14.97
C SER A 180 -8.82 -28.21 15.48
N ASP A 181 -10.01 -28.68 15.12
CA ASP A 181 -10.59 -29.94 15.60
C ASP A 181 -10.35 -31.08 14.59
N PRO A 182 -9.44 -32.05 14.87
CA PRO A 182 -9.02 -33.10 13.92
C PRO A 182 -10.09 -34.15 13.59
N PHE A 183 -11.31 -33.96 14.08
CA PHE A 183 -12.47 -34.81 13.77
C PHE A 183 -13.53 -34.06 12.97
N ARG A 184 -13.20 -32.86 12.49
CA ARG A 184 -14.15 -31.94 11.92
C ARG A 184 -13.50 -31.15 10.76
N PRO A 185 -13.86 -31.48 9.51
CA PRO A 185 -13.25 -30.88 8.32
C PRO A 185 -13.52 -29.39 8.11
N ASP A 186 -14.06 -28.66 9.08
CA ASP A 186 -14.50 -27.25 9.00
C ASP A 186 -14.80 -26.83 10.44
N THR A 187 -13.75 -26.39 11.13
CA THR A 187 -13.76 -26.16 12.56
C THR A 187 -14.69 -25.01 12.93
N ASP A 188 -14.63 -23.91 12.20
CA ASP A 188 -15.39 -22.71 12.54
C ASP A 188 -16.81 -22.65 11.93
N LEU A 189 -17.12 -23.48 10.91
CA LEU A 189 -18.37 -23.54 10.16
C LEU A 189 -18.64 -22.39 9.19
N ASP A 190 -17.65 -21.88 8.50
CA ASP A 190 -17.86 -20.97 7.37
C ASP A 190 -18.12 -21.74 6.04
N GLY A 191 -17.72 -23.02 5.98
CA GLY A 191 -17.88 -23.92 4.83
C GLY A 191 -16.66 -23.98 3.89
N LEU A 192 -15.51 -23.43 4.28
CA LEU A 192 -14.18 -23.91 3.89
C LEU A 192 -13.76 -25.02 4.85
N ASN A 193 -12.81 -25.86 4.41
CA ASN A 193 -12.22 -26.84 5.30
C ASN A 193 -10.88 -26.34 5.80
N ASP A 194 -10.50 -26.75 7.02
CA ASP A 194 -9.30 -26.27 7.71
C ASP A 194 -8.04 -26.49 6.84
N GLY A 195 -7.98 -27.62 6.14
CA GLY A 195 -6.93 -27.91 5.17
C GLY A 195 -6.84 -26.95 3.99
N ASP A 196 -7.95 -26.51 3.42
CA ASP A 196 -8.00 -25.52 2.32
C ASP A 196 -7.72 -24.11 2.84
N GLU A 197 -8.22 -23.77 4.02
CA GLU A 197 -7.92 -22.51 4.70
C GLU A 197 -6.42 -22.36 4.91
N VAL A 198 -5.75 -23.37 5.46
CA VAL A 198 -4.31 -23.31 5.73
C VAL A 198 -3.45 -23.33 4.46
N ARG A 199 -3.79 -24.17 3.47
CA ARG A 199 -2.90 -24.43 2.31
C ARG A 199 -3.20 -23.58 1.09
N VAL A 200 -4.45 -23.15 0.90
CA VAL A 200 -4.92 -22.49 -0.33
C VAL A 200 -5.22 -21.02 -0.07
N TYR A 201 -5.99 -20.73 0.98
CA TYR A 201 -6.49 -19.38 1.26
C TYR A 201 -5.62 -18.62 2.28
N PHE A 202 -4.82 -19.35 3.06
CA PHE A 202 -3.96 -18.87 4.14
C PHE A 202 -4.73 -18.13 5.26
N THR A 203 -5.98 -18.53 5.50
CA THR A 203 -6.89 -18.01 6.52
C THR A 203 -6.76 -18.76 7.85
N ASP A 204 -7.42 -18.25 8.91
CA ASP A 204 -7.40 -18.84 10.25
C ASP A 204 -8.60 -19.80 10.44
N PRO A 205 -8.39 -21.13 10.53
CA PRO A 205 -9.47 -22.13 10.59
C PRO A 205 -10.35 -22.06 11.85
N LEU A 206 -10.03 -21.15 12.77
CA LEU A 206 -10.83 -20.87 13.96
C LEU A 206 -11.72 -19.63 13.82
N LYS A 207 -11.65 -18.92 12.67
CA LYS A 207 -12.34 -17.66 12.44
C LYS A 207 -12.98 -17.62 11.07
N LYS A 208 -14.32 -17.64 11.09
CA LYS A 208 -15.12 -17.50 9.86
C LYS A 208 -14.78 -16.29 9.00
N ASP A 209 -14.31 -15.22 9.63
CA ASP A 209 -13.99 -13.92 9.03
C ASP A 209 -12.61 -13.56 9.57
N THR A 210 -11.57 -13.92 8.80
CA THR A 210 -10.17 -13.86 9.26
C THR A 210 -9.69 -12.42 9.44
N ASP A 211 -10.06 -11.51 8.53
CA ASP A 211 -9.62 -10.12 8.54
C ASP A 211 -10.60 -9.15 9.26
N GLY A 212 -11.77 -9.65 9.63
CA GLY A 212 -12.76 -8.98 10.47
C GLY A 212 -13.49 -7.85 9.75
N ASP A 213 -13.79 -8.03 8.47
CA ASP A 213 -14.45 -7.03 7.63
C ASP A 213 -15.97 -7.18 7.53
N GLY A 214 -16.50 -8.34 7.90
CA GLY A 214 -17.91 -8.68 7.91
C GLY A 214 -18.35 -9.68 6.84
N LEU A 215 -17.46 -10.13 5.95
CA LEU A 215 -17.65 -11.30 5.09
C LEU A 215 -16.97 -12.53 5.69
N ASP A 216 -17.51 -13.72 5.40
CA ASP A 216 -16.80 -14.95 5.76
C ASP A 216 -15.78 -15.35 4.67
N ASP A 217 -14.71 -16.02 5.06
CA ASP A 217 -13.56 -16.34 4.21
C ASP A 217 -14.00 -17.14 2.97
N ARG A 218 -14.98 -18.04 3.15
CA ARG A 218 -15.65 -18.74 2.04
C ARG A 218 -16.33 -17.81 1.05
N GLU A 219 -17.15 -16.88 1.52
CA GLU A 219 -17.89 -15.91 0.70
C GLU A 219 -16.91 -15.05 -0.09
N GLU A 220 -15.83 -14.62 0.55
CA GLU A 220 -14.76 -13.87 -0.09
C GLU A 220 -14.08 -14.66 -1.20
N ALA A 221 -13.62 -15.87 -0.89
CA ALA A 221 -12.92 -16.72 -1.84
C ALA A 221 -13.79 -17.14 -3.05
N LYS A 222 -15.05 -17.51 -2.80
CA LYS A 222 -15.88 -18.24 -3.79
C LYS A 222 -17.00 -17.41 -4.40
N VAL A 223 -17.42 -16.30 -3.79
CA VAL A 223 -18.59 -15.52 -4.23
C VAL A 223 -18.19 -14.12 -4.67
N THR A 224 -17.55 -13.33 -3.81
CA THR A 224 -17.17 -11.94 -4.11
C THR A 224 -15.83 -11.88 -4.85
N HIS A 225 -14.99 -12.90 -4.68
CA HIS A 225 -13.62 -12.98 -5.18
C HIS A 225 -12.72 -11.85 -4.64
N THR A 226 -12.96 -11.47 -3.38
CA THR A 226 -12.11 -10.59 -2.57
C THR A 226 -11.00 -11.40 -1.88
N ASN A 227 -10.08 -10.73 -1.19
CA ASN A 227 -8.97 -11.37 -0.50
C ASN A 227 -9.31 -11.55 1.00
N PRO A 228 -9.48 -12.78 1.51
CA PRO A 228 -9.86 -13.04 2.91
C PRO A 228 -8.88 -12.57 4.00
N LEU A 229 -7.79 -11.93 3.60
CA LEU A 229 -6.71 -11.44 4.46
C LEU A 229 -6.53 -9.92 4.35
N ASP A 230 -7.31 -9.24 3.51
CA ASP A 230 -7.23 -7.79 3.28
C ASP A 230 -8.64 -7.19 3.38
N PRO A 231 -8.98 -6.51 4.48
CA PRO A 231 -10.36 -6.11 4.77
C PRO A 231 -10.87 -4.97 3.88
N ASP A 232 -10.15 -4.61 2.81
CA ASP A 232 -10.41 -3.57 1.80
C ASP A 232 -9.56 -3.94 0.56
N THR A 233 -10.05 -4.93 -0.22
CA THR A 233 -9.27 -5.61 -1.26
C THR A 233 -8.82 -4.65 -2.37
N ASP A 234 -9.67 -3.70 -2.74
CA ASP A 234 -9.38 -2.75 -3.81
C ASP A 234 -8.71 -1.44 -3.33
N ARG A 235 -8.65 -1.24 -2.01
CA ARG A 235 -8.01 -0.11 -1.33
C ARG A 235 -8.69 1.23 -1.64
N GLY A 236 -10.00 1.19 -1.88
CA GLY A 236 -10.85 2.37 -2.06
C GLY A 236 -11.19 3.07 -0.74
N GLY A 237 -10.97 2.40 0.39
CA GLY A 237 -11.13 2.93 1.74
C GLY A 237 -12.44 2.54 2.43
N VAL A 238 -13.23 1.66 1.83
CA VAL A 238 -14.36 0.97 2.44
C VAL A 238 -14.03 -0.51 2.55
N LYS A 239 -14.52 -1.17 3.61
CA LYS A 239 -14.31 -2.60 3.78
C LYS A 239 -15.20 -3.40 2.84
N ASP A 240 -14.70 -4.50 2.28
CA ASP A 240 -15.41 -5.32 1.28
C ASP A 240 -16.81 -5.74 1.79
N GLY A 241 -16.91 -6.15 3.06
CA GLY A 241 -18.18 -6.50 3.69
C GLY A 241 -19.19 -5.35 3.81
N ILE A 242 -18.72 -4.12 3.99
CA ILE A 242 -19.59 -2.93 3.96
C ILE A 242 -20.09 -2.68 2.54
N GLU A 243 -19.24 -2.91 1.53
CA GLU A 243 -19.57 -2.70 0.14
C GLU A 243 -20.64 -3.68 -0.34
N VAL A 244 -20.44 -4.97 -0.06
CA VAL A 244 -21.42 -6.02 -0.35
C VAL A 244 -22.75 -5.72 0.35
N ALA A 245 -22.73 -5.35 1.63
CA ALA A 245 -23.94 -4.99 2.37
C ALA A 245 -24.70 -3.79 1.76
N LYS A 246 -23.99 -2.89 1.09
CA LYS A 246 -24.56 -1.71 0.41
C LYS A 246 -24.81 -1.90 -1.09
N ASN A 247 -24.61 -3.11 -1.62
CA ASN A 247 -24.71 -3.44 -3.05
C ASN A 247 -23.73 -2.63 -3.92
N ALA A 248 -22.55 -2.33 -3.39
CA ALA A 248 -21.41 -1.85 -4.15
C ALA A 248 -20.48 -3.02 -4.51
N HIS A 249 -19.48 -2.74 -5.35
CA HIS A 249 -18.58 -3.75 -5.88
C HIS A 249 -17.25 -3.73 -5.11
N PRO A 250 -16.92 -4.76 -4.32
CA PRO A 250 -15.73 -4.76 -3.44
C PRO A 250 -14.38 -4.93 -4.17
N LEU A 251 -14.40 -4.75 -5.49
CA LEU A 251 -13.23 -4.83 -6.36
C LEU A 251 -13.13 -3.57 -7.26
N ASP A 252 -13.97 -2.56 -6.99
CA ASP A 252 -14.03 -1.30 -7.71
C ASP A 252 -13.96 -0.09 -6.76
N ALA A 253 -12.72 0.23 -6.36
CA ALA A 253 -12.31 1.37 -5.52
C ALA A 253 -12.92 2.74 -5.89
N SER A 254 -13.55 2.84 -7.06
CA SER A 254 -14.22 4.05 -7.52
C SER A 254 -15.63 4.23 -6.95
N ASP A 255 -16.29 3.16 -6.49
CA ASP A 255 -17.66 3.20 -5.98
C ASP A 255 -17.74 3.33 -4.44
N ASP A 256 -16.66 3.06 -3.71
CA ASP A 256 -16.47 3.33 -2.26
C ASP A 256 -16.86 4.74 -1.86
N LYS A 257 -16.51 5.70 -2.71
CA LYS A 257 -16.78 7.12 -2.47
C LYS A 257 -18.28 7.39 -2.36
N PHE A 258 -19.09 6.60 -3.06
CA PHE A 258 -20.54 6.64 -2.95
C PHE A 258 -21.00 6.08 -1.60
N ILE A 259 -20.32 5.06 -1.07
CA ILE A 259 -20.62 4.46 0.24
C ILE A 259 -20.24 5.39 1.40
N VAL A 260 -19.00 5.91 1.44
CA VAL A 260 -18.53 6.78 2.54
C VAL A 260 -19.41 8.04 2.67
N LEU A 261 -19.95 8.55 1.56
CA LEU A 261 -20.85 9.70 1.56
C LEU A 261 -22.25 9.39 2.12
N THR A 262 -22.63 8.11 2.25
CA THR A 262 -23.93 7.68 2.80
C THR A 262 -23.91 7.38 4.29
N ASP A 263 -22.74 7.17 4.92
CA ASP A 263 -22.59 6.86 6.36
C ASP A 263 -22.32 8.07 7.27
N VAL A 264 -22.26 9.27 6.71
CA VAL A 264 -22.38 10.49 7.52
C VAL A 264 -23.86 10.62 7.90
N ASP A 265 -24.20 10.09 9.08
CA ASP A 265 -25.53 10.10 9.73
C ASP A 265 -26.44 11.28 9.32
N TYR A 266 -27.15 11.04 8.22
CA TYR A 266 -28.42 11.64 7.89
C TYR A 266 -29.26 10.48 7.37
N GLY A 267 -30.13 9.95 8.25
CA GLY A 267 -31.06 8.87 7.93
C GLY A 267 -31.54 8.89 6.48
N THR A 268 -31.34 7.76 5.82
CA THR A 268 -31.57 7.50 4.39
C THR A 268 -32.84 8.12 3.82
N PRO A 269 -32.75 8.88 2.71
CA PRO A 269 -33.86 9.03 1.78
C PRO A 269 -33.58 8.22 0.50
N THR A 270 -34.33 7.13 0.34
CA THR A 270 -34.41 6.38 -0.91
C THR A 270 -34.96 7.25 -2.06
N GLY A 271 -34.18 7.41 -3.13
CA GLY A 271 -34.62 7.37 -4.54
C GLY A 271 -35.67 8.35 -5.09
N ARG A 272 -36.29 9.21 -4.30
CA ARG A 272 -37.22 10.24 -4.78
C ARG A 272 -37.11 11.47 -3.89
N ASP A 273 -36.33 12.47 -4.31
CA ASP A 273 -36.61 13.90 -4.10
C ASP A 273 -35.39 14.77 -4.43
N ILE A 274 -34.96 14.81 -5.69
CA ILE A 274 -34.06 15.89 -6.19
C ILE A 274 -34.85 17.23 -6.29
N ALA A 275 -36.16 17.22 -6.07
CA ALA A 275 -37.04 18.39 -6.16
C ALA A 275 -37.23 19.16 -4.83
N ARG A 276 -36.58 18.78 -3.72
CA ARG A 276 -36.85 19.36 -2.39
C ARG A 276 -35.63 19.76 -1.57
N LEU A 277 -34.48 20.02 -2.20
CA LEU A 277 -33.38 20.64 -1.48
C LEU A 277 -33.83 22.00 -0.91
N SER A 278 -33.77 22.13 0.41
CA SER A 278 -34.10 23.37 1.10
C SER A 278 -33.12 24.46 0.72
N ALA A 279 -33.54 25.73 0.84
CA ALA A 279 -32.66 26.87 0.57
C ALA A 279 -31.39 26.85 1.43
N LYS A 280 -31.42 26.17 2.58
CA LYS A 280 -30.29 25.97 3.49
C LYS A 280 -29.30 24.94 2.96
N GLU A 281 -29.77 23.79 2.47
CA GLU A 281 -28.92 22.75 1.88
C GLU A 281 -28.29 23.21 0.57
N LEU A 282 -29.06 23.94 -0.25
CA LEU A 282 -28.51 24.58 -1.45
C LEU A 282 -27.49 25.67 -1.11
N ALA A 283 -27.64 26.37 0.03
CA ALA A 283 -26.66 27.33 0.52
C ALA A 283 -25.40 26.65 1.09
N GLU A 284 -25.54 25.51 1.76
CA GLU A 284 -24.42 24.70 2.28
C GLU A 284 -23.64 24.00 1.16
N LEU A 285 -24.31 23.54 0.09
CA LEU A 285 -23.66 23.02 -1.12
C LEU A 285 -22.93 24.16 -1.87
N ARG A 286 -23.57 25.33 -2.01
CA ARG A 286 -22.93 26.54 -2.56
C ARG A 286 -21.73 27.00 -1.72
N ALA A 287 -21.79 26.83 -0.39
CA ALA A 287 -20.69 27.16 0.52
C ALA A 287 -19.53 26.16 0.41
N ARG A 288 -19.79 24.86 0.22
CA ARG A 288 -18.75 23.83 0.03
C ARG A 288 -17.96 24.00 -1.27
N PHE A 289 -18.56 24.59 -2.31
CA PHE A 289 -17.89 24.88 -3.58
C PHE A 289 -17.35 26.32 -3.70
N ALA A 290 -17.51 27.18 -2.68
CA ALA A 290 -16.88 28.50 -2.65
C ALA A 290 -15.38 28.37 -2.36
N LEU A 291 -14.59 28.05 -3.39
CA LEU A 291 -13.13 27.97 -3.31
C LEU A 291 -12.53 29.38 -3.29
N GLU A 292 -12.63 30.04 -2.15
CA GLU A 292 -12.00 31.33 -1.93
C GLU A 292 -10.47 31.20 -1.95
N GLY A 293 -9.80 32.11 -2.67
CA GLY A 293 -8.37 32.34 -2.49
C GLY A 293 -7.41 31.84 -3.57
N VAL A 294 -7.85 31.50 -4.79
CA VAL A 294 -6.89 31.24 -5.89
C VAL A 294 -6.11 32.53 -6.21
N ILE A 295 -4.83 32.55 -5.85
CA ILE A 295 -3.91 33.67 -6.04
C ILE A 295 -3.23 33.57 -7.41
N PHE A 296 -3.16 34.70 -8.10
CA PHE A 296 -2.49 34.87 -9.38
C PHE A 296 -1.33 35.84 -9.25
N ARG A 297 -0.33 35.73 -10.13
CA ARG A 297 0.69 36.77 -10.29
C ARG A 297 0.02 38.11 -10.68
N THR A 298 0.56 39.22 -10.18
CA THR A 298 0.04 40.58 -10.43
C THR A 298 -0.14 40.83 -11.94
N ALA A 299 -1.31 41.35 -12.31
CA ALA A 299 -1.72 41.61 -13.71
C ALA A 299 -1.66 40.39 -14.66
N SER A 300 -1.54 39.16 -14.14
CA SER A 300 -1.45 37.93 -14.92
C SER A 300 -2.58 36.94 -14.61
N ALA A 301 -2.72 35.96 -15.50
CA ALA A 301 -3.52 34.75 -15.31
C ALA A 301 -2.68 33.53 -14.86
N ASP A 302 -1.38 33.73 -14.61
CA ASP A 302 -0.51 32.69 -14.08
C ASP A 302 -0.88 32.37 -12.63
N ILE A 303 -1.25 31.11 -12.41
CA ILE A 303 -1.57 30.55 -11.10
C ILE A 303 -0.27 30.40 -10.30
N LEU A 304 -0.23 30.92 -9.07
CA LEU A 304 0.91 30.75 -8.19
C LEU A 304 0.91 29.35 -7.54
N PRO A 305 2.09 28.75 -7.24
CA PRO A 305 2.18 27.46 -6.55
C PRO A 305 1.41 27.42 -5.22
N THR A 306 1.33 28.54 -4.49
CA THR A 306 0.55 28.68 -3.25
C THR A 306 -0.94 28.43 -3.43
N SER A 307 -1.45 28.52 -4.65
CA SER A 307 -2.86 28.31 -5.00
C SER A 307 -3.17 26.86 -5.38
N VAL A 308 -2.14 26.02 -5.57
CA VAL A 308 -2.28 24.61 -5.96
C VAL A 308 -3.13 23.81 -4.96
N PRO A 309 -2.94 23.91 -3.62
CA PRO A 309 -3.79 23.19 -2.67
C PRO A 309 -5.28 23.57 -2.75
N ILE A 310 -5.58 24.82 -3.13
CA ILE A 310 -6.96 25.29 -3.30
C ILE A 310 -7.56 24.69 -4.57
N LEU A 311 -6.80 24.68 -5.66
CA LEU A 311 -7.23 24.07 -6.92
C LEU A 311 -7.34 22.55 -6.83
N GLU A 312 -6.50 21.91 -6.02
CA GLU A 312 -6.60 20.47 -5.75
C GLU A 312 -7.90 20.13 -5.04
N ARG A 313 -8.32 20.92 -4.03
CA ARG A 313 -9.65 20.75 -3.41
C ARG A 313 -10.79 20.90 -4.42
N ALA A 314 -10.67 21.85 -5.35
CA ALA A 314 -11.65 22.03 -6.43
C ALA A 314 -11.71 20.83 -7.39
N TYR A 315 -10.53 20.31 -7.75
CA TYR A 315 -10.37 19.16 -8.60
C TYR A 315 -10.97 17.91 -7.97
N GLN A 316 -10.65 17.64 -6.71
CA GLN A 316 -11.21 16.50 -5.98
C GLN A 316 -12.74 16.61 -5.89
N ALA A 317 -13.28 17.77 -5.53
CA ALA A 317 -14.73 17.96 -5.48
C ALA A 317 -15.42 17.75 -6.84
N LEU A 318 -14.79 18.17 -7.95
CA LEU A 318 -15.32 17.92 -9.30
C LEU A 318 -15.16 16.47 -9.75
N ARG A 319 -14.11 15.79 -9.31
CA ARG A 319 -13.87 14.36 -9.58
C ARG A 319 -14.88 13.50 -8.83
N GLU A 320 -15.15 13.83 -7.57
CA GLU A 320 -16.12 13.18 -6.69
C GLU A 320 -17.58 13.39 -7.13
N ASN A 321 -17.85 14.41 -7.94
CA ASN A 321 -19.21 14.76 -8.37
C ASN A 321 -19.33 14.77 -9.91
N PRO A 322 -19.25 13.62 -10.61
CA PRO A 322 -19.16 13.56 -12.08
C PRO A 322 -20.37 14.19 -12.82
N ASN A 323 -21.53 14.23 -12.18
CA ASN A 323 -22.76 14.82 -12.74
C ASN A 323 -22.90 16.33 -12.47
N VAL A 324 -21.97 16.92 -11.72
CA VAL A 324 -21.99 18.35 -11.40
C VAL A 324 -21.33 19.15 -12.52
N TYR A 325 -22.09 20.11 -13.05
CA TYR A 325 -21.66 21.12 -14.01
C TYR A 325 -21.35 22.40 -13.26
N VAL A 326 -20.22 23.04 -13.59
CA VAL A 326 -19.74 24.22 -12.85
C VAL A 326 -19.38 25.36 -13.79
N GLN A 327 -19.82 26.55 -13.43
CA GLN A 327 -19.37 27.80 -14.00
C GLN A 327 -18.29 28.44 -13.12
N ILE A 328 -17.08 28.57 -13.67
CA ILE A 328 -15.94 29.23 -13.04
C ILE A 328 -16.01 30.72 -13.32
N GLN A 329 -16.18 31.53 -12.28
CA GLN A 329 -16.33 32.97 -12.36
C GLN A 329 -15.06 33.69 -11.91
N GLY A 330 -14.51 34.55 -12.77
CA GLY A 330 -13.35 35.38 -12.46
C GLY A 330 -13.72 36.79 -12.04
N HIS A 331 -13.07 37.29 -11.00
CA HIS A 331 -13.25 38.64 -10.46
C HIS A 331 -11.92 39.38 -10.28
N THR A 332 -11.95 40.70 -10.39
CA THR A 332 -10.79 41.58 -10.18
C THR A 332 -11.13 42.68 -9.18
N ASP A 333 -10.10 43.40 -8.73
CA ASP A 333 -10.29 44.69 -8.09
C ASP A 333 -10.59 45.79 -9.14
N ASN A 334 -10.88 47.00 -8.66
CA ASN A 334 -11.21 48.14 -9.51
C ASN A 334 -9.99 48.88 -10.08
N ILE A 335 -8.78 48.32 -10.00
CA ILE A 335 -7.58 48.96 -10.52
C ILE A 335 -7.48 48.68 -12.03
N GLY A 336 -7.41 49.73 -12.84
CA GLY A 336 -7.36 49.63 -14.30
C GLY A 336 -8.71 49.86 -14.99
N THR A 337 -8.74 49.70 -16.32
CA THR A 337 -9.96 49.97 -17.12
C THR A 337 -10.98 48.83 -16.99
N ALA A 338 -12.24 49.10 -17.33
CA ALA A 338 -13.28 48.07 -17.38
C ALA A 338 -12.93 46.94 -18.36
N SER A 339 -12.42 47.30 -19.55
CA SER A 339 -12.07 46.32 -20.59
C SER A 339 -10.91 45.42 -20.18
N THR A 340 -9.87 45.98 -19.56
CA THR A 340 -8.70 45.21 -19.09
C THR A 340 -9.04 44.27 -17.95
N ASN A 341 -9.86 44.72 -16.99
CA ASN A 341 -10.32 43.88 -15.89
C ASN A 341 -11.26 42.76 -16.34
N LEU A 342 -12.14 43.06 -17.31
CA LEU A 342 -13.02 42.05 -17.89
C LEU A 342 -12.19 40.96 -18.61
N ASP A 343 -11.24 41.36 -19.45
CA ASP A 343 -10.35 40.41 -20.14
C ASP A 343 -9.50 39.58 -19.16
N LEU A 344 -8.87 40.23 -18.17
CA LEU A 344 -8.06 39.56 -17.15
C LEU A 344 -8.88 38.53 -16.36
N SER A 345 -10.10 38.89 -15.96
CA SER A 345 -10.99 37.98 -15.23
C SER A 345 -11.39 36.75 -16.06
N ARG A 346 -11.62 36.91 -17.37
CA ARG A 346 -11.90 35.79 -18.29
C ARG A 346 -10.69 34.87 -18.43
N ARG A 347 -9.50 35.45 -18.62
CA ARG A 347 -8.26 34.66 -18.74
C ARG A 347 -7.95 33.87 -17.47
N ARG A 348 -8.19 34.44 -16.29
CA ARG A 348 -8.02 33.74 -15.01
C ARG A 348 -8.98 32.56 -14.86
N ALA A 349 -10.27 32.75 -15.17
CA ALA A 349 -11.24 31.66 -15.15
C ALA A 349 -10.87 30.55 -16.17
N ALA A 350 -10.37 30.93 -17.35
CA ALA A 350 -9.89 29.99 -18.35
C ALA A 350 -8.65 29.22 -17.90
N ALA A 351 -7.70 29.88 -17.23
CA ALA A 351 -6.50 29.23 -16.67
C ALA A 351 -6.87 28.16 -15.62
N VAL A 352 -7.84 28.46 -14.75
CA VAL A 352 -8.36 27.49 -13.78
C VAL A 352 -9.07 26.32 -14.49
N LYS A 353 -9.93 26.60 -15.48
CA LYS A 353 -10.54 25.53 -16.30
C LYS A 353 -9.48 24.63 -16.92
N TRP A 354 -8.45 25.21 -17.52
CA TRP A 354 -7.37 24.45 -18.17
C TRP A 354 -6.58 23.60 -17.17
N TRP A 355 -6.29 24.14 -15.99
CA TRP A 355 -5.61 23.42 -14.92
C TRP A 355 -6.39 22.17 -14.46
N LEU A 356 -7.73 22.24 -14.43
CA LEU A 356 -8.62 21.13 -14.06
C LEU A 356 -8.76 20.10 -15.20
N VAL A 357 -8.92 20.57 -16.44
CA VAL A 357 -9.06 19.70 -17.62
C VAL A 357 -7.79 18.90 -17.88
N THR A 358 -6.61 19.51 -17.72
CA THR A 358 -5.32 18.81 -17.86
C THR A 358 -5.11 17.68 -16.85
N ARG A 359 -5.90 17.67 -15.76
CA ARG A 359 -5.92 16.62 -14.73
C ARG A 359 -7.07 15.63 -14.90
N GLY A 360 -7.85 15.73 -15.98
CA GLY A 360 -8.86 14.73 -16.34
C GLY A 360 -10.31 15.11 -16.09
N ILE A 361 -10.63 16.34 -15.64
CA ILE A 361 -12.03 16.80 -15.57
C ILE A 361 -12.54 17.07 -16.99
N ASP A 362 -13.67 16.47 -17.37
CA ASP A 362 -14.29 16.72 -18.68
C ASP A 362 -14.56 18.22 -18.89
N ALA A 363 -14.01 18.77 -19.99
CA ALA A 363 -14.15 20.16 -20.36
C ALA A 363 -15.61 20.60 -20.59
N ASN A 364 -16.52 19.67 -20.90
CA ASN A 364 -17.94 19.92 -21.08
C ASN A 364 -18.67 20.22 -19.77
N ARG A 365 -18.12 19.77 -18.65
CA ARG A 365 -18.66 20.02 -17.31
C ARG A 365 -18.33 21.41 -16.77
N LEU A 366 -17.42 22.12 -17.44
CA LEU A 366 -16.88 23.39 -16.96
C LEU A 366 -17.19 24.52 -17.94
N THR A 367 -17.87 25.57 -17.48
CA THR A 367 -18.00 26.84 -18.22
C THR A 367 -17.21 27.95 -17.53
N THR A 368 -16.82 29.00 -18.24
CA THR A 368 -16.06 30.12 -17.66
C THR A 368 -16.75 31.45 -17.95
N LYS A 369 -16.68 32.37 -16.98
CA LYS A 369 -17.20 33.73 -17.15
C LYS A 369 -16.34 34.73 -16.38
N GLY A 370 -15.99 35.84 -17.02
CA GLY A 370 -15.30 36.94 -16.36
C GLY A 370 -16.26 38.09 -16.05
N PHE A 371 -16.17 38.64 -14.84
CA PHE A 371 -16.98 39.77 -14.38
C PHE A 371 -16.17 41.06 -14.17
N GLY A 372 -14.84 41.01 -14.28
CA GLY A 372 -13.96 42.12 -13.89
C GLY A 372 -14.27 42.57 -12.45
N TYR A 373 -14.40 43.88 -12.25
CA TYR A 373 -14.72 44.47 -10.95
C TYR A 373 -16.22 44.69 -10.69
N SER A 374 -17.10 44.23 -11.58
CA SER A 374 -18.55 44.54 -11.52
C SER A 374 -19.29 43.88 -10.35
N ARG A 375 -18.68 42.89 -9.68
CA ARG A 375 -19.25 42.14 -8.55
C ARG A 375 -18.28 42.08 -7.36
N PRO A 376 -18.05 43.20 -6.65
CA PRO A 376 -17.18 43.24 -5.48
C PRO A 376 -17.87 42.61 -4.27
N ILE A 377 -17.09 41.91 -3.44
CA ILE A 377 -17.52 41.35 -2.14
C ILE A 377 -16.92 42.12 -0.96
N ALA A 378 -15.97 43.02 -1.23
CA ALA A 378 -15.31 43.85 -0.25
C ALA A 378 -15.01 45.25 -0.82
N SER A 379 -14.67 46.19 0.07
CA SER A 379 -14.30 47.55 -0.32
C SER A 379 -13.02 47.56 -1.16
N ASN A 380 -13.07 48.19 -2.33
CA ASN A 380 -11.90 48.40 -3.18
C ASN A 380 -10.95 49.51 -2.67
N VAL A 381 -11.30 50.21 -1.59
CA VAL A 381 -10.47 51.27 -1.02
C VAL A 381 -9.25 50.70 -0.31
N SER A 382 -9.43 49.62 0.46
CA SER A 382 -8.35 48.94 1.20
C SER A 382 -7.68 47.85 0.38
N GLU A 383 -6.38 47.60 0.58
CA GLU A 383 -5.68 46.50 -0.11
C GLU A 383 -6.25 45.12 0.28
N SER A 384 -6.57 44.92 1.56
CA SER A 384 -7.23 43.70 2.04
C SER A 384 -8.57 43.44 1.33
N GLY A 385 -9.36 44.48 1.09
CA GLY A 385 -10.61 44.36 0.34
C GLY A 385 -10.40 44.12 -1.16
N ARG A 386 -9.39 44.75 -1.78
CA ARG A 386 -9.00 44.45 -3.16
C ARG A 386 -8.54 42.99 -3.31
N GLN A 387 -7.76 42.48 -2.36
CA GLN A 387 -7.34 41.08 -2.35
C GLN A 387 -8.52 40.12 -2.31
N ARG A 388 -9.55 40.40 -1.50
CA ARG A 388 -10.79 39.61 -1.49
C ARG A 388 -11.58 39.73 -2.80
N ASN A 389 -11.54 40.87 -3.49
CA ASN A 389 -12.19 41.02 -4.78
C ASN A 389 -11.46 40.27 -5.91
N ARG A 390 -10.14 40.08 -5.82
CA ARG A 390 -9.32 39.27 -6.74
C ARG A 390 -9.49 37.77 -6.43
N ARG A 391 -10.59 37.19 -6.90
CA ARG A 391 -10.98 35.81 -6.57
C ARG A 391 -11.51 35.03 -7.78
N ILE A 392 -11.60 33.73 -7.59
CA ILE A 392 -12.34 32.79 -8.44
C ILE A 392 -13.49 32.22 -7.62
N GLU A 393 -14.67 32.12 -8.23
CA GLU A 393 -15.82 31.44 -7.65
C GLU A 393 -16.23 30.27 -8.55
N PHE A 394 -16.74 29.20 -7.95
CA PHE A 394 -17.27 28.05 -8.66
C PHE A 394 -18.78 28.00 -8.38
N ILE A 395 -19.59 28.09 -9.43
CA ILE A 395 -21.04 28.08 -9.34
C ILE A 395 -21.58 26.80 -9.98
N VAL A 396 -22.19 25.93 -9.18
CA VAL A 396 -22.90 24.74 -9.67
C VAL A 396 -24.10 25.18 -10.52
N GLN A 397 -24.27 24.54 -11.68
CA GLN A 397 -25.32 24.84 -12.66
C GLN A 397 -26.54 23.93 -12.55
#